data_AF-A0A844DFV8-F1
#
_entry.id   AF-A0A844DFV8-F1
#
_cell.length_a   1.000
_cell.length_b   1.000
_cell.length_c   1.000
_cell.angle_alpha   90.00
_cell.angle_beta   90.00
_cell.angle_gamma   90.00
#
_symmetry.space_group_name_H-M   'P 1'
#
loop_
_entity.id
_entity.type
_entity.pdbx_description
1 polymer ?
#
loop_
_entity_poly.entity_id
_entity_poly.type
_entity_poly.pdbx_seq_one_letter_code
_entity_poly.pdbx_strand_id
1 'polypeptide(L)'
;MLKVVVAVVLGGVLQLASAEKMQTKDQCFAKCAPLIAGEPAFKDPHEASLKKIRAKREGITDPEKLKQLDEEEADQLERFLDKNEKTCRSLCSSFPDTL
;
A
#
# COMPACT_ATOMS: atom_id res chain seq x y z
N MET A 1 13.51 -39.30 -42.38
CA MET A 1 13.04 -39.46 -40.99
C MET A 1 13.95 -38.63 -40.09
N LEU A 2 13.47 -37.53 -39.51
CA LEU A 2 14.14 -36.89 -38.37
C LEU A 2 13.07 -36.10 -37.59
N LYS A 3 12.55 -36.71 -36.53
CA LYS A 3 11.60 -36.08 -35.60
C LYS A 3 12.43 -35.22 -34.64
N VAL A 4 12.45 -33.92 -34.85
CA VAL A 4 13.02 -32.96 -33.89
C VAL A 4 12.01 -32.80 -32.75
N VAL A 5 12.27 -33.51 -31.66
CA VAL A 5 11.53 -33.36 -30.39
C VAL A 5 12.08 -32.08 -29.74
N VAL A 6 11.37 -30.97 -29.92
CA VAL A 6 11.60 -29.74 -29.15
C VAL A 6 11.07 -30.00 -27.74
N ALA A 7 11.95 -30.48 -26.87
CA ALA A 7 11.69 -30.54 -25.44
C ALA A 7 11.66 -29.11 -24.90
N VAL A 8 10.46 -28.53 -24.87
CA VAL A 8 10.17 -27.29 -24.16
C VAL A 8 10.29 -27.60 -22.66
N VAL A 9 11.49 -27.43 -22.12
CA VAL A 9 11.72 -27.34 -20.68
C VAL A 9 11.22 -25.96 -20.26
N LEU A 10 9.90 -25.82 -20.16
CA LEU A 10 9.26 -24.78 -19.37
C LEU A 10 9.49 -25.15 -17.91
N GLY A 11 10.71 -24.89 -17.45
CA GLY A 11 11.05 -24.75 -16.04
C GLY A 11 10.26 -23.58 -15.50
N GLY A 12 9.00 -23.83 -15.18
CA GLY A 12 8.15 -22.94 -14.41
C GLY A 12 8.85 -22.72 -13.08
N VAL A 13 9.42 -21.53 -12.95
CA VAL A 13 9.94 -20.99 -11.70
C VAL A 13 8.76 -20.95 -10.74
N LEU A 14 8.57 -22.02 -9.97
CA LEU A 14 7.84 -21.96 -8.71
C LEU A 14 8.70 -21.07 -7.80
N GLN A 15 8.52 -19.77 -7.90
CA GLN A 15 8.83 -18.86 -6.81
C GLN A 15 7.93 -19.30 -5.66
N LEU A 16 8.44 -20.19 -4.81
CA LEU A 16 7.94 -20.34 -3.46
C LEU A 16 7.98 -18.95 -2.85
N ALA A 17 6.82 -18.30 -2.78
CA ALA A 17 6.58 -17.20 -1.88
C ALA A 17 6.96 -17.73 -0.49
N SER A 18 8.18 -17.43 -0.06
CA SER A 18 8.64 -17.78 1.27
C SER A 18 7.72 -17.05 2.25
N ALA A 19 6.89 -17.81 2.96
CA ALA A 19 6.22 -17.33 4.16
C ALA A 19 7.32 -17.09 5.21
N GLU A 20 8.07 -16.00 5.05
CA GLU A 20 9.05 -15.59 6.05
C GLU A 20 8.31 -15.29 7.34
N LYS A 21 8.56 -16.11 8.35
CA LYS A 21 8.03 -15.94 9.69
C LYS A 21 8.59 -14.61 10.21
N MET A 22 7.71 -13.64 10.47
CA MET A 22 8.13 -12.34 11.03
C MET A 22 8.77 -12.58 12.41
N GLN A 23 9.94 -12.00 12.63
CA GLN A 23 10.71 -12.19 13.86
C GLN A 23 10.81 -10.91 14.71
N THR A 24 10.76 -9.74 14.09
CA THR A 24 10.84 -8.44 14.78
C THR A 24 9.69 -7.51 14.37
N LYS A 25 9.46 -6.46 15.18
CA LYS A 25 8.50 -5.40 14.86
C LYS A 25 8.78 -4.76 13.51
N ASP A 26 10.03 -4.46 13.19
CA ASP A 26 10.39 -3.84 11.91
C ASP A 26 10.02 -4.71 10.71
N GLN A 27 10.24 -6.02 10.80
CA GLN A 27 9.83 -6.97 9.76
C GLN A 27 8.30 -7.03 9.63
N CYS A 28 7.59 -6.97 10.75
CA CYS A 28 6.13 -6.92 10.75
C CYS A 28 5.60 -5.61 10.14
N PHE A 29 6.17 -4.47 10.53
CA PHE A 29 5.79 -3.16 10.00
C PHE A 29 6.03 -3.05 8.50
N ALA A 30 7.18 -3.51 8.02
CA ALA A 30 7.53 -3.52 6.60
C ALA A 30 6.51 -4.29 5.75
N LYS A 31 5.90 -5.35 6.31
CA LYS A 31 4.84 -6.12 5.64
C LYS A 31 3.45 -5.54 5.86
N CYS A 32 3.20 -4.95 7.02
CA CYS A 32 1.87 -4.44 7.39
C CYS A 32 1.48 -3.18 6.61
N ALA A 33 2.36 -2.18 6.49
CA ALA A 33 2.03 -0.92 5.83
C ALA A 33 1.53 -1.09 4.38
N PRO A 34 2.19 -1.86 3.50
CA PRO A 34 1.68 -2.09 2.14
C PRO A 34 0.41 -2.95 2.10
N LEU A 35 0.22 -3.86 3.07
CA LEU A 35 -1.01 -4.66 3.16
C LEU A 35 -2.21 -3.80 3.55
N ILE A 36 -2.09 -2.96 4.59
CA ILE A 36 -3.17 -2.06 5.01
C ILE A 36 -3.48 -1.04 3.90
N ALA A 37 -2.45 -0.49 3.24
CA ALA A 37 -2.65 0.46 2.14
C ALA A 37 -3.31 -0.18 0.90
N GLY A 38 -3.13 -1.48 0.69
CA GLY A 38 -3.74 -2.24 -0.40
C GLY A 38 -5.11 -2.82 -0.08
N GLU A 39 -5.46 -2.94 1.20
CA GLU A 39 -6.69 -3.57 1.65
C GLU A 39 -7.92 -2.67 1.36
N PRO A 40 -8.96 -3.18 0.67
CA PRO A 40 -10.10 -2.38 0.23
C PRO A 40 -10.79 -1.59 1.35
N ALA A 41 -10.87 -2.19 2.55
CA ALA A 41 -11.50 -1.57 3.72
C ALA A 41 -10.84 -0.25 4.14
N PHE A 42 -9.55 -0.06 3.82
CA PHE A 42 -8.79 1.16 4.13
C PHE A 42 -8.57 2.02 2.89
N LYS A 43 -8.29 1.38 1.75
CA LYS A 43 -7.99 2.04 0.48
C LYS A 43 -9.21 2.75 -0.12
N ASP A 44 -10.33 2.07 -0.27
CA ASP A 44 -11.53 2.59 -0.93
C ASP A 44 -12.07 3.88 -0.27
N PRO A 45 -12.22 3.98 1.07
CA PRO A 45 -12.67 5.24 1.69
C PRO A 45 -11.64 6.37 1.53
N HIS A 46 -10.34 6.07 1.49
CA HIS A 46 -9.31 7.05 1.23
C HIS A 46 -9.37 7.56 -0.22
N GLU A 47 -9.44 6.66 -1.20
CA GLU A 47 -9.58 7.02 -2.62
C GLU A 47 -10.87 7.80 -2.89
N ALA A 48 -11.98 7.44 -2.25
CA ALA A 48 -13.23 8.19 -2.33
C ALA A 48 -13.09 9.62 -1.79
N SER A 49 -12.30 9.80 -0.72
CA SER A 49 -12.03 11.12 -0.13
C SER A 49 -11.14 11.97 -1.04
N LEU A 50 -10.07 11.40 -1.59
CA LEU A 50 -9.21 12.07 -2.57
C LEU A 50 -9.99 12.46 -3.83
N LYS A 51 -10.85 11.57 -4.33
CA LYS A 51 -11.70 11.85 -5.49
C LYS A 51 -12.62 13.05 -5.26
N LYS A 52 -13.18 13.20 -4.05
CA LYS A 52 -14.00 14.36 -3.68
C LYS A 52 -13.17 15.65 -3.69
N ILE A 53 -11.96 15.63 -3.14
CA ILE A 53 -11.08 16.81 -3.11
C ILE A 53 -10.70 17.21 -4.54
N ARG A 54 -10.31 16.24 -5.37
CA ARG A 54 -9.97 16.48 -6.77
C ARG A 54 -11.16 17.00 -7.60
N ALA A 55 -12.37 16.48 -7.34
CA ALA A 55 -13.58 16.98 -7.99
C ALA A 55 -13.87 18.45 -7.62
N LYS A 56 -13.56 18.90 -6.39
CA LYS A 56 -13.69 20.33 -6.03
C LYS A 56 -12.75 21.22 -6.84
N ARG A 57 -11.65 20.66 -7.36
CA ARG A 57 -10.66 21.39 -8.14
C ARG A 57 -11.16 21.73 -9.55
N GLU A 58 -12.13 20.96 -10.07
CA GLU A 58 -12.74 21.21 -11.38
C GLU A 58 -13.47 22.56 -11.38
N GLY A 59 -13.02 23.48 -12.23
CA GLY A 59 -13.63 24.81 -12.38
C GLY A 59 -13.15 25.87 -11.37
N ILE A 60 -12.20 25.55 -10.48
CA ILE A 60 -11.55 26.56 -9.64
C ILE A 60 -10.34 27.14 -10.38
N THR A 61 -10.34 28.46 -10.56
CA THR A 61 -9.23 29.23 -11.13
C THR A 61 -8.53 30.12 -10.10
N ASP A 62 -9.13 30.25 -8.91
CA ASP A 62 -8.59 31.05 -7.82
C ASP A 62 -7.36 30.34 -7.19
N PRO A 63 -6.18 30.98 -7.19
CA PRO A 63 -4.94 30.34 -6.75
C PRO A 63 -4.92 30.05 -5.25
N GLU A 64 -5.60 30.84 -4.43
CA GLU A 64 -5.67 30.63 -2.98
C GLU A 64 -6.53 29.40 -2.66
N LYS A 65 -7.66 29.25 -3.36
CA LYS A 65 -8.51 28.04 -3.26
C LYS A 65 -7.81 26.80 -3.77
N LEU A 66 -7.02 26.90 -4.85
CA LEU A 66 -6.23 25.77 -5.33
C LEU A 66 -5.20 25.33 -4.27
N LYS A 67 -4.53 26.28 -3.64
CA LYS A 67 -3.59 26.00 -2.54
C LYS A 67 -4.28 25.33 -1.34
N GLN A 68 -5.46 25.81 -0.96
CA GLN A 68 -6.25 25.17 0.11
C GLN A 68 -6.62 23.72 -0.23
N LEU A 69 -6.92 23.42 -1.50
CA LEU A 69 -7.18 22.05 -1.94
C LEU A 69 -5.92 21.19 -1.97
N ASP A 70 -4.75 21.76 -2.28
CA ASP A 70 -3.45 21.07 -2.15
C ASP A 70 -3.17 20.71 -0.69
N GLU A 71 -3.38 21.64 0.23
CA GLU A 71 -3.24 21.42 1.67
C GLU A 71 -4.25 20.37 2.17
N GLU A 72 -5.52 20.44 1.73
CA GLU A 72 -6.55 19.44 2.07
C GLU A 72 -6.17 18.03 1.57
N GLU A 73 -5.60 17.91 0.37
CA GLU A 73 -5.13 16.63 -0.19
C GLU A 73 -3.94 16.07 0.61
N ALA A 74 -2.97 16.92 0.95
CA ALA A 74 -1.81 16.54 1.77
C ALA A 74 -2.22 16.07 3.18
N ASP A 75 -3.11 16.80 3.83
CA ASP A 75 -3.64 16.45 5.15
C ASP A 75 -4.38 15.11 5.13
N GLN A 76 -5.15 14.82 4.07
CA GLN A 76 -5.81 13.52 3.94
C GLN A 76 -4.81 12.37 3.76
N LEU A 77 -3.74 12.58 3.01
CA LEU A 77 -2.68 11.59 2.83
C LEU A 77 -1.97 11.33 4.15
N GLU A 78 -1.59 12.38 4.88
CA GLU A 78 -0.95 12.24 6.19
C GLU A 78 -1.84 11.47 7.17
N ARG A 79 -3.13 11.85 7.30
CA ARG A 79 -4.09 11.15 8.16
C ARG A 79 -4.25 9.67 7.79
N PHE A 80 -4.17 9.34 6.51
CA PHE A 80 -4.25 7.95 6.05
C PHE A 80 -3.00 7.17 6.47
N LEU A 81 -1.81 7.71 6.24
CA LEU A 81 -0.54 7.11 6.66
C LEU A 81 -0.50 6.93 8.17
N ASP A 82 -0.92 7.94 8.93
CA ASP A 82 -0.90 7.94 10.40
C ASP A 82 -1.86 6.89 10.99
N LYS A 83 -3.04 6.69 10.36
CA LYS A 83 -3.96 5.60 10.71
C LYS A 83 -3.38 4.22 10.38
N ASN A 84 -2.72 4.08 9.23
CA ASN A 84 -2.10 2.83 8.83
C ASN A 84 -0.94 2.48 9.77
N GLU A 85 -0.12 3.47 10.13
CA GLU A 85 0.96 3.29 11.11
C GLU A 85 0.40 2.83 12.46
N LYS A 86 -0.63 3.49 13.00
CA LYS A 86 -1.27 3.09 14.27
C LYS A 86 -1.82 1.67 14.22
N THR A 87 -2.44 1.31 13.11
CA THR A 87 -2.97 -0.04 12.88
C THR A 87 -1.84 -1.06 12.87
N CYS A 88 -0.77 -0.79 12.12
CA CYS A 88 0.41 -1.64 12.06
C CYS A 88 1.14 -1.73 13.39
N ARG A 89 1.24 -0.64 14.16
CA ARG A 89 1.80 -0.65 15.50
C ARG A 89 1.02 -1.57 16.43
N SER A 90 -0.30 -1.53 16.35
CA SER A 90 -1.17 -2.42 17.13
C SER A 90 -0.98 -3.88 16.74
N LEU A 91 -0.97 -4.19 15.44
CA LEU A 91 -0.81 -5.55 14.93
C LEU A 91 0.57 -6.13 15.23
N CYS A 92 1.60 -5.31 15.13
CA CYS A 92 2.99 -5.71 15.34
C CYS A 92 3.44 -5.62 16.80
N SER A 93 2.59 -5.14 17.72
CA SER A 93 2.95 -4.92 19.12
C SER A 93 3.45 -6.17 19.85
N SER A 94 3.04 -7.36 19.41
CA SER A 94 3.42 -8.65 19.97
C SER A 94 4.82 -9.14 19.57
N PHE A 95 5.46 -8.52 18.58
CA PHE A 95 6.82 -8.87 18.18
C PHE A 95 7.85 -8.11 19.02
N PRO A 96 9.06 -8.64 19.25
CA PRO A 96 10.14 -7.89 19.87
C PRO A 96 10.76 -6.87 18.91
N ASP A 97 11.38 -5.81 19.43
CA ASP A 97 12.07 -4.80 18.61
C ASP A 97 13.35 -5.37 17.95
N THR A 98 14.02 -6.32 18.59
CA THR A 98 15.23 -7.00 18.10
C THR A 98 15.19 -8.49 18.43
N LEU A 99 16.01 -9.30 17.75
CA LEU A 99 16.17 -10.74 17.97
C LEU A 99 17.18 -11.05 19.07
#